data_AF-A0A5C7H9W4-F1
#
_entry.id   AF-A0A5C7H9W4-F1
#
_cell.length_a   1.000
_cell.length_b   1.000
_cell.length_c   1.000
_cell.angle_alpha   90.00
_cell.angle_beta   90.00
_cell.angle_gamma   90.00
#
_symmetry.space_group_name_H-M   'P 1'
#
loop_
_entity.id
_entity.type
_entity.pdbx_description
1 polymer ?
#
loop_
_entity_poly.entity_id
_entity_poly.type
_entity_poly.pdbx_seq_one_letter_code
_entity_poly.pdbx_strand_id
1 'polypeptide(L)'
;MAVSYVHYVQPLRVSSKTCLFFSVGGRCREGRRKISVFSKRLKEIARLPLTTLYSLESTISQRKAELGAPENGTWTKRLLLDDNLLCSKIWEETDEFYRTLEENEGKSRTASEMADVLYDAIVLLTQLQ
;
A
#
# COMPACT_ATOMS: atom_id res chain seq x y z
N MET A 1 -7.34 -36.56 -24.87
CA MET A 1 -6.98 -35.36 -25.65
C MET A 1 -6.77 -34.20 -24.69
N ALA A 2 -5.71 -33.44 -24.88
CA ALA A 2 -5.33 -32.30 -24.05
C ALA A 2 -6.34 -31.15 -24.17
N VAL A 3 -6.54 -30.39 -23.09
CA VAL A 3 -6.49 -28.91 -23.14
C VAL A 3 -5.82 -28.42 -21.86
N SER A 4 -4.65 -27.83 -22.04
CA SER A 4 -3.88 -27.13 -21.03
C SER A 4 -4.55 -25.78 -20.75
N TYR A 5 -4.78 -25.44 -19.47
CA TYR A 5 -5.07 -24.06 -19.08
C TYR A 5 -3.84 -23.47 -18.41
N VAL A 6 -3.11 -22.67 -19.19
CA VAL A 6 -2.08 -21.76 -18.71
C VAL A 6 -2.80 -20.59 -18.04
N HIS A 7 -2.76 -20.52 -16.72
CA HIS A 7 -3.16 -19.31 -16.00
C HIS A 7 -2.00 -18.32 -16.03
N TYR A 8 -2.22 -17.19 -16.71
CA TYR A 8 -1.31 -16.05 -16.67
C TYR A 8 -1.33 -15.45 -15.26
N VAL A 9 -0.26 -15.68 -14.51
CA VAL A 9 0.04 -14.94 -13.27
C VAL A 9 0.87 -13.75 -13.72
N GLN A 10 0.29 -12.55 -13.74
CA GLN A 10 1.11 -11.34 -13.86
C GLN A 10 1.69 -11.01 -12.49
N PRO A 11 3.03 -11.01 -12.33
CA PRO A 11 3.64 -10.48 -11.13
C PRO A 11 3.46 -8.97 -11.12
N LEU A 12 2.91 -8.42 -10.04
CA LEU A 12 3.11 -7.01 -9.71
C LEU A 12 4.60 -6.82 -9.46
N ARG A 13 5.27 -6.22 -10.45
CA ARG A 13 6.69 -5.86 -10.37
C ARG A 13 6.81 -4.65 -9.46
N VAL A 14 6.79 -4.87 -8.15
CA VAL A 14 7.30 -3.89 -7.20
C VAL A 14 8.82 -3.94 -7.32
N SER A 15 9.43 -2.80 -7.64
CA SER A 15 10.88 -2.67 -7.82
C SER A 15 11.63 -3.23 -6.59
N SER A 16 12.44 -4.25 -6.86
CA SER A 16 13.56 -4.82 -6.09
C SER A 16 13.55 -4.71 -4.55
N LYS A 17 12.97 -5.73 -3.88
CA LYS A 17 13.60 -6.61 -2.85
C LYS A 17 12.62 -7.23 -1.84
N THR A 18 11.30 -7.10 -1.99
CA THR A 18 10.36 -7.84 -1.14
C THR A 18 9.16 -8.32 -1.94
N CYS A 19 9.06 -9.64 -2.16
CA CYS A 19 7.86 -10.27 -2.71
C CYS A 19 6.91 -10.62 -1.55
N LEU A 20 5.73 -10.01 -1.52
CA LEU A 20 4.62 -10.52 -0.71
C LEU A 20 3.88 -11.60 -1.51
N PHE A 21 4.00 -12.85 -1.06
CA PHE A 21 3.22 -13.97 -1.58
C PHE A 21 1.86 -14.02 -0.88
N PHE A 22 0.77 -13.96 -1.64
CA PHE A 22 -0.58 -14.30 -1.15
C PHE A 22 -0.99 -15.67 -1.68
N SER A 23 -1.12 -16.64 -0.78
CA SER A 23 -1.72 -17.94 -1.09
C SER A 23 -3.19 -17.90 -0.70
N VAL A 24 -4.11 -18.02 -1.68
CA VAL A 24 -5.54 -18.15 -1.42
C VAL A 24 -5.93 -19.61 -1.54
N GLY A 25 -6.01 -20.30 -0.40
CA GLY A 25 -6.55 -21.65 -0.31
C GLY A 25 -8.07 -21.65 -0.50
N GLY A 26 -8.56 -22.38 -1.50
CA GLY A 26 -9.99 -22.56 -1.76
C GLY A 26 -10.52 -23.92 -1.34
N ARG A 27 -11.77 -23.96 -0.85
CA ARG A 27 -12.72 -25.09 -1.03
C ARG A 27 -14.15 -24.61 -0.74
N CYS A 28 -15.09 -24.86 -1.66
CA CYS A 28 -16.54 -24.79 -1.42
C CYS A 28 -17.28 -25.93 -2.13
N ARG A 29 -18.27 -26.51 -1.44
CA ARG A 29 -19.56 -27.07 -1.90
C ARG A 29 -20.43 -27.23 -0.64
N GLU A 30 -21.74 -27.00 -0.56
CA GLU A 30 -22.84 -26.62 -1.46
C GLU A 30 -23.98 -26.21 -0.50
N GLY A 31 -24.84 -25.23 -0.83
CA GLY A 31 -26.12 -25.05 -0.13
C GLY A 31 -26.49 -23.63 0.30
N ARG A 32 -27.46 -23.06 -0.42
CA ARG A 32 -28.27 -21.84 -0.18
C ARG A 32 -28.10 -21.18 1.21
N ARG A 33 -27.63 -19.93 1.22
CA ARG A 33 -28.06 -18.94 2.22
C ARG A 33 -27.87 -17.50 1.73
N LYS A 34 -28.90 -16.70 2.05
CA LYS A 34 -29.16 -15.30 1.73
C LYS A 34 -27.93 -14.38 1.78
N ILE A 35 -28.01 -13.34 0.94
CA ILE A 35 -27.24 -12.09 0.95
C ILE A 35 -26.90 -11.67 2.39
N SER A 36 -25.69 -12.02 2.82
CA SER A 36 -25.05 -11.64 4.09
C SER A 36 -23.52 -11.72 3.95
N VAL A 37 -23.04 -12.55 3.01
CA VAL A 37 -21.63 -12.71 2.66
C VAL A 37 -21.00 -11.40 2.17
N PHE A 38 -21.72 -10.56 1.41
CA PHE A 38 -21.16 -9.31 0.88
C PHE A 38 -20.83 -8.28 1.98
N SER A 39 -21.70 -8.16 3.00
CA SER A 39 -21.49 -7.25 4.14
C SER A 39 -20.36 -7.70 5.07
N LYS A 40 -20.22 -9.02 5.30
CA LYS A 40 -19.09 -9.57 6.07
C LYS A 40 -17.77 -9.38 5.34
N ARG A 41 -17.73 -9.62 4.03
CA ARG A 41 -16.52 -9.43 3.22
C ARG A 41 -16.08 -7.98 3.18
N LEU A 42 -16.99 -7.02 3.04
CA LEU A 42 -16.63 -5.60 3.09
C LEU A 42 -16.14 -5.15 4.47
N LYS A 43 -16.71 -5.67 5.58
CA LYS A 43 -16.18 -5.39 6.94
C LYS A 43 -14.79 -5.99 7.15
N GLU A 44 -14.54 -7.18 6.64
CA GLU A 44 -13.23 -7.84 6.73
C GLU A 44 -12.21 -7.13 5.83
N ILE A 45 -12.58 -6.81 4.59
CA ILE A 45 -11.78 -6.03 3.63
C ILE A 45 -11.58 -4.58 4.07
N ALA A 46 -12.44 -3.98 4.91
CA ALA A 46 -12.21 -2.67 5.49
C ALA A 46 -11.34 -2.73 6.76
N ARG A 47 -11.38 -3.85 7.49
CA ARG A 47 -10.50 -4.09 8.65
C ARG A 47 -9.05 -4.33 8.22
N LEU A 48 -8.83 -5.06 7.13
CA LEU A 48 -7.50 -5.32 6.58
C LEU A 48 -6.68 -4.03 6.29
N PRO A 49 -7.18 -3.03 5.54
CA PRO A 49 -6.47 -1.79 5.24
C PRO A 49 -6.26 -0.96 6.51
N LEU A 50 -7.20 -0.95 7.46
CA LEU A 50 -6.99 -0.32 8.76
C LEU A 50 -5.81 -0.99 9.49
N THR A 51 -5.77 -2.32 9.55
CA THR A 51 -4.65 -3.03 10.19
C THR A 51 -3.32 -2.82 9.46
N THR A 52 -3.31 -2.68 8.13
CA THR A 52 -2.08 -2.41 7.37
C THR A 52 -1.60 -0.97 7.51
N LEU A 53 -2.51 0.01 7.60
CA LEU A 53 -2.14 1.41 7.85
C LEU A 53 -1.56 1.59 9.26
N TYR A 54 -2.16 0.97 10.28
CA TYR A 54 -1.57 0.94 11.64
C TYR A 54 -0.21 0.22 11.65
N SER A 55 -0.06 -0.87 10.88
CA SER A 55 1.23 -1.55 10.75
C SER A 55 2.29 -0.67 10.06
N LEU A 56 1.88 0.13 9.07
CA LEU A 56 2.75 1.07 8.37
C LEU A 56 3.20 2.20 9.32
N GLU A 57 2.25 2.83 10.02
CA GLU A 57 2.53 3.83 11.06
C GLU A 57 3.51 3.27 12.10
N SER A 58 3.24 2.08 12.66
CA SER A 58 4.14 1.44 13.62
C SER A 58 5.55 1.23 13.06
N THR A 59 5.66 0.87 11.77
CA THR A 59 6.96 0.68 11.11
C THR A 59 7.70 2.00 10.92
N ILE A 60 6.99 3.06 10.55
CA ILE A 60 7.56 4.41 10.40
C ILE A 60 8.01 4.97 11.75
N SER A 61 7.19 4.80 12.80
CA SER A 61 7.52 5.19 14.18
C SER A 61 8.75 4.44 14.71
N GLN A 62 8.87 3.14 14.43
CA GLN A 62 10.08 2.40 14.74
C GLN A 62 11.31 2.99 14.05
N ARG A 63 11.20 3.33 12.76
CA ARG A 63 12.30 3.97 12.01
C ARG A 63 12.64 5.36 12.53
N LYS A 64 11.65 6.12 13.04
CA LYS A 64 11.86 7.40 13.75
C LYS A 64 12.65 7.20 15.05
N ALA A 65 12.34 6.17 15.84
CA ALA A 65 13.08 5.85 17.07
C ALA A 65 14.54 5.45 16.79
N GLU A 66 14.81 4.81 15.64
CA GLU A 66 16.13 4.36 15.21
C GLU A 66 16.96 5.43 14.48
N LEU A 67 16.56 6.70 14.50
CA LEU A 67 17.29 7.79 13.82
C LEU A 67 18.70 8.01 14.39
N GLY A 68 18.95 7.66 15.65
CA GLY A 68 20.26 7.75 16.30
C GLY A 68 21.25 6.62 15.96
N ALA A 69 20.81 5.58 15.25
CA ALA A 69 21.65 4.43 14.92
C ALA A 69 22.41 4.64 13.60
N PRO A 70 23.74 4.39 13.56
CA PRO A 70 24.52 4.52 12.34
C PRO A 70 24.33 3.29 11.46
N GLU A 71 23.39 3.33 10.51
CA GLU A 71 23.44 2.51 9.29
C GLU A 71 22.51 3.09 8.21
N ASN A 72 23.10 3.30 7.02
CA ASN A 72 22.48 3.44 5.70
C ASN A 72 21.05 4.01 5.72
N GLY A 73 20.96 5.34 5.84
CA GLY A 73 19.70 6.08 5.98
C GLY A 73 18.65 5.61 4.97
N THR A 74 17.70 4.82 5.46
CA THR A 74 16.54 4.36 4.68
C THR A 74 15.78 5.58 4.16
N TRP A 75 15.07 5.42 3.04
CA TRP A 75 14.31 6.54 2.44
C TRP A 75 13.43 7.26 3.46
N THR A 76 12.71 6.51 4.31
CA THR A 76 11.91 7.05 5.40
C THR A 76 12.72 7.89 6.38
N LYS A 77 13.94 7.45 6.76
CA LYS A 77 14.80 8.24 7.66
C LYS A 77 15.21 9.56 7.03
N ARG A 78 15.41 9.61 5.71
CA ARG A 78 15.72 10.86 5.00
C ARG A 78 14.54 11.82 5.04
N LEU A 79 13.34 11.33 4.75
CA LEU A 79 12.11 12.14 4.83
C LEU A 79 11.85 12.67 6.25
N LEU A 80 12.10 11.84 7.27
CA LEU A 80 11.91 12.23 8.68
C LEU A 80 12.93 13.28 9.18
N LEU A 81 14.06 13.47 8.49
CA LEU A 81 15.12 14.40 8.87
C LEU A 81 15.09 15.72 8.09
N ASP A 82 14.40 15.76 6.96
CA ASP A 82 14.37 16.90 6.05
C ASP A 82 12.93 17.30 5.72
N ASP A 83 12.41 18.27 6.47
CA ASP A 83 11.04 18.77 6.33
C ASP A 83 10.78 19.38 4.96
N ASN A 84 11.79 20.03 4.35
CA ASN A 84 11.64 20.63 3.02
C ASN A 84 11.50 19.55 1.95
N LEU A 85 12.30 18.49 2.07
CA LEU A 85 12.20 17.33 1.19
C LEU A 85 10.83 16.66 1.32
N LEU A 86 10.33 16.46 2.55
CA LEU A 86 9.03 15.86 2.78
C LEU A 86 7.89 16.72 2.18
N CYS A 87 7.89 18.03 2.44
CA CYS A 87 6.89 18.92 1.85
C CYS A 87 6.93 18.91 0.31
N SER A 88 8.13 18.87 -0.28
CA SER A 88 8.29 18.75 -1.73
C SER A 88 7.73 17.44 -2.27
N LYS A 89 7.96 16.31 -1.58
CA LYS A 89 7.43 15.00 -1.98
C LYS A 89 5.91 14.95 -1.89
N ILE A 90 5.32 15.42 -0.78
CA ILE A 90 3.85 15.49 -0.64
C ILE A 90 3.22 16.26 -1.80
N TRP A 91 3.83 17.38 -2.19
CA TRP A 91 3.32 18.19 -3.29
C TRP A 91 3.45 17.47 -4.64
N GLU A 92 4.61 16.87 -4.91
CA GLU A 92 4.87 16.06 -6.12
C GLU A 92 3.86 14.90 -6.25
N GLU A 93 3.71 14.06 -5.23
CA GLU A 93 2.80 12.90 -5.29
C GLU A 93 1.33 13.31 -5.39
N THR A 94 0.96 14.45 -4.81
CA THR A 94 -0.40 15.00 -4.94
C THR A 94 -0.67 15.50 -6.35
N ASP A 95 0.31 16.17 -6.98
CA ASP A 95 0.21 16.59 -8.38
C ASP A 95 0.15 15.39 -9.32
N GLU A 96 1.00 14.39 -9.13
CA GLU A 96 0.97 13.15 -9.91
C GLU A 96 -0.38 12.45 -9.77
N PHE A 97 -0.88 12.28 -8.54
CA PHE A 97 -2.22 11.72 -8.31
C PHE A 97 -3.32 12.50 -9.05
N TYR A 98 -3.31 13.83 -8.96
CA TYR A 98 -4.28 14.69 -9.63
C TYR A 98 -4.20 14.52 -11.16
N ARG A 99 -3.00 14.49 -11.73
CA ARG A 99 -2.79 14.27 -13.16
C ARG A 99 -3.30 12.91 -13.62
N THR A 100 -3.14 11.85 -12.81
CA THR A 100 -3.72 10.54 -13.19
C THR A 100 -5.25 10.58 -13.34
N LEU A 101 -5.92 11.45 -12.58
CA LEU A 101 -7.38 11.65 -12.66
C LEU A 101 -7.76 12.46 -13.90
N GLU A 102 -7.00 13.53 -14.21
CA GLU A 102 -7.25 14.39 -15.38
C GLU A 102 -6.94 13.65 -16.69
N GLU A 103 -5.80 12.98 -16.76
CA GLU A 103 -5.30 12.28 -17.95
C GLU A 103 -5.94 10.88 -18.11
N ASN A 104 -6.75 10.44 -17.13
CA ASN A 104 -7.44 9.15 -17.10
C ASN A 104 -6.49 7.96 -17.35
N GLU A 105 -5.32 7.98 -16.68
CA GLU A 105 -4.25 6.96 -16.78
C GLU A 105 -4.67 5.57 -16.27
N GLY A 106 -5.82 5.50 -15.62
CA GLY A 106 -6.46 4.26 -15.21
C GLY A 106 -6.27 3.92 -13.75
N LYS A 107 -7.17 3.08 -13.24
CA LYS A 107 -7.35 2.80 -11.80
C LYS A 107 -6.10 2.29 -11.10
N SER A 108 -5.24 1.55 -11.78
CA SER A 108 -4.03 1.00 -11.17
C SER A 108 -2.98 2.07 -10.91
N ARG A 109 -2.79 3.01 -11.85
CA ARG A 109 -1.82 4.11 -11.72
C ARG A 109 -2.32 5.11 -10.69
N THR A 110 -3.59 5.53 -10.79
CA THR A 110 -4.24 6.37 -9.76
C THR A 110 -4.16 5.77 -8.35
N ALA A 111 -4.33 4.45 -8.19
CA ALA A 111 -4.20 3.81 -6.89
C ALA A 111 -2.75 3.78 -6.37
N SER A 112 -1.76 3.74 -7.26
CA SER A 112 -0.35 3.81 -6.89
C SER A 112 -0.02 5.21 -6.36
N GLU A 113 -0.36 6.27 -7.10
CA GLU A 113 -0.04 7.64 -6.65
C GLU A 113 -0.77 8.00 -5.35
N MET A 114 -2.03 7.56 -5.19
CA MET A 114 -2.74 7.73 -3.92
C MET A 114 -2.04 6.98 -2.78
N ALA A 115 -1.42 5.82 -3.04
CA ALA A 115 -0.67 5.10 -2.02
C ALA A 115 0.59 5.87 -1.61
N ASP A 116 1.27 6.52 -2.56
CA ASP A 116 2.44 7.36 -2.29
C ASP A 116 2.05 8.62 -1.50
N VAL A 117 0.95 9.30 -1.85
CA VAL A 117 0.37 10.40 -1.06
C VAL A 117 0.04 9.97 0.38
N LEU A 118 -0.60 8.81 0.55
CA LEU A 118 -0.93 8.28 1.88
C LEU A 118 0.31 7.93 2.69
N TYR A 119 1.35 7.39 2.05
CA TYR A 119 2.61 7.09 2.71
C TYR A 119 3.27 8.36 3.25
N ASP A 120 3.42 9.39 2.42
CA ASP A 120 4.05 10.66 2.81
C ASP A 120 3.22 11.40 3.87
N ALA A 121 1.89 11.34 3.80
CA ALA A 121 1.01 11.89 4.84
C ALA A 121 1.21 11.22 6.20
N ILE A 122 1.38 9.88 6.23
CA ILE A 122 1.68 9.17 7.49
C ILE A 122 3.05 9.56 8.02
N VAL A 123 4.07 9.69 7.15
CA VAL A 123 5.40 10.16 7.56
C VAL A 123 5.32 11.55 8.20
N LEU A 124 4.56 12.48 7.60
CA LEU A 124 4.31 13.81 8.16
C LEU A 124 3.60 13.73 9.52
N LEU A 125 2.53 12.95 9.65
CA LEU A 125 1.83 12.77 10.91
C LEU A 125 2.76 12.22 12.00
N THR A 126 3.63 11.25 11.65
CA THR A 126 4.62 10.72 12.57
C THR A 126 5.67 11.76 12.97
N GLN A 127 6.01 12.74 12.13
CA GLN A 127 6.90 13.84 12.56
C GLN A 127 6.22 14.77 13.59
N LEU A 128 4.92 15.02 13.43
CA LEU A 128 4.13 15.91 14.29
C LEU A 128 3.78 15.33 15.67
N GLN A 129 3.97 14.01 15.86
CA GLN A 129 3.77 13.28 17.11
C GLN A 129 5.05 13.20 17.95
#